data_AF-A0A7S1APQ2-F1
#
_entry.id   AF-A0A7S1APQ2-F1
#
_cell.length_a   1.000
_cell.length_b   1.000
_cell.length_c   1.000
_cell.angle_alpha   90.00
_cell.angle_beta   90.00
_cell.angle_gamma   90.00
#
_symmetry.space_group_name_H-M   'P 1'
#
loop_
_entity.id
_entity.type
_entity.pdbx_description
1 polymer ?
#
loop_
_entity_poly.entity_id
_entity_poly.type
_entity_poly.pdbx_seq_one_letter_code
_entity_poly.pdbx_strand_id
1 'polypeptide(L)'
;YAALEVYKQRYTSKVDMWSAGVIAYILLTGKLPLPDKPGAARKALEERAPWTSTFHALSADAQEFVRLLLHTSPDFRPKAAEALQHAWLRCSESWDVPIDHTVLASLRRFASSSRMQRMQVALEAWRAPSSSTADARAVYLALCGEEPVLTRERFVQ
;
A
#
# COMPACT_ATOMS: atom_id res chain seq x y z
N TYR A 1 -12.88 2.81 7.19
CA TYR A 1 -14.23 2.50 6.67
C TYR A 1 -14.49 1.01 6.85
N ALA A 2 -15.68 0.58 7.27
CA ALA A 2 -15.95 -0.86 7.44
C ALA A 2 -16.50 -1.46 6.13
N ALA A 3 -15.93 -2.59 5.67
CA ALA A 3 -16.48 -3.30 4.52
C ALA A 3 -17.77 -4.05 4.87
N LEU A 4 -18.62 -4.29 3.87
CA LEU A 4 -19.95 -4.90 4.02
C LEU A 4 -19.95 -6.28 4.71
N GLU A 5 -18.84 -7.01 4.66
CA GLU A 5 -18.67 -8.34 5.27
C GLU A 5 -18.29 -8.30 6.75
N VAL A 6 -17.93 -7.13 7.30
CA VAL A 6 -17.70 -6.94 8.74
C VAL A 6 -18.94 -7.30 9.55
N TYR A 7 -20.13 -7.12 8.95
CA TYR A 7 -21.41 -7.52 9.55
C TYR A 7 -21.75 -9.00 9.40
N LYS A 8 -20.98 -9.78 8.63
CA LYS A 8 -21.18 -11.23 8.42
C LYS A 8 -20.24 -12.12 9.24
N GLN A 9 -19.46 -11.56 10.17
CA GLN A 9 -18.53 -12.31 11.04
C GLN A 9 -17.49 -13.17 10.28
N ARG A 10 -17.29 -12.94 8.97
CA ARG A 10 -16.25 -13.57 8.15
C ARG A 10 -15.23 -12.50 7.76
N TYR A 11 -14.40 -12.15 8.74
CA TYR A 11 -13.34 -11.17 8.55
C TYR A 11 -12.22 -11.78 7.69
N THR A 12 -11.95 -11.18 6.54
CA THR A 12 -10.79 -11.51 5.72
C THR A 12 -10.03 -10.23 5.40
N SER A 13 -8.78 -10.34 4.95
CA SER A 13 -7.96 -9.18 4.52
C SER A 13 -8.58 -8.39 3.36
N LYS A 14 -9.66 -8.87 2.72
CA LYS A 14 -10.44 -8.15 1.70
C LYS A 14 -11.25 -6.98 2.25
N VAL A 15 -11.46 -6.91 3.57
CA VAL A 15 -12.07 -5.76 4.25
C VAL A 15 -11.17 -4.53 4.16
N ASP A 16 -9.86 -4.74 4.29
CA ASP A 16 -8.87 -3.66 4.22
C ASP A 16 -8.77 -3.12 2.79
N MET A 17 -8.89 -3.99 1.79
CA MET A 17 -8.90 -3.59 0.37
C MET A 17 -10.08 -2.69 0.02
N TRP A 18 -11.25 -2.94 0.61
CA TRP A 18 -12.38 -2.02 0.48
C TRP A 18 -12.09 -0.66 1.11
N SER A 19 -11.51 -0.65 2.32
CA SER A 19 -11.11 0.58 3.00
C SER A 19 -10.12 1.38 2.18
N ALA A 20 -9.13 0.70 1.59
CA ALA A 20 -8.16 1.29 0.67
C ALA A 20 -8.84 1.90 -0.56
N GLY A 21 -9.83 1.21 -1.14
CA GLY A 21 -10.62 1.74 -2.25
C GLY A 21 -11.40 3.01 -1.91
N VAL A 22 -12.00 3.07 -0.72
CA VAL A 22 -12.69 4.28 -0.23
C VAL A 22 -11.71 5.43 -0.05
N ILE A 23 -10.55 5.18 0.57
CA ILE A 23 -9.50 6.19 0.76
C ILE A 23 -8.99 6.68 -0.60
N ALA A 24 -8.69 5.77 -1.53
CA ALA A 24 -8.23 6.12 -2.88
C ALA A 24 -9.26 7.02 -3.60
N TYR A 25 -10.55 6.69 -3.54
CA TYR A 25 -11.60 7.52 -4.13
C TYR A 25 -11.64 8.92 -3.50
N ILE A 26 -11.56 9.01 -2.16
CA ILE A 26 -11.56 10.31 -1.45
C ILE A 26 -10.33 11.14 -1.85
N LEU A 27 -9.15 10.53 -1.93
CA LEU A 27 -7.93 11.23 -2.31
C LEU A 27 -7.99 11.77 -3.75
N LEU A 28 -8.64 11.04 -4.65
CA LEU A 28 -8.72 11.42 -6.07
C LEU A 28 -9.85 12.39 -6.39
N THR A 29 -10.94 12.38 -5.63
CA THR A 29 -12.15 13.16 -5.95
C THR A 29 -12.52 14.19 -4.88
N GLY A 30 -11.93 14.11 -3.69
CA GLY A 30 -12.28 14.91 -2.53
C GLY A 30 -13.66 14.60 -1.92
N LYS A 31 -14.32 13.53 -2.37
CA LYS A 31 -15.70 13.21 -2.00
C LYS A 31 -15.79 11.80 -1.42
N LEU A 32 -16.79 11.59 -0.56
CA LEU A 32 -17.11 10.25 -0.06
C LEU A 32 -17.81 9.45 -1.17
N PRO A 33 -17.35 8.23 -1.51
CA PRO A 33 -18.00 7.44 -2.57
C PRO A 33 -19.34 6.88 -2.09
N LEU A 34 -19.44 6.43 -0.84
CA LEU A 34 -20.57 5.64 -0.35
C LEU A 34 -21.14 6.22 0.95
N PRO A 35 -22.46 6.18 1.15
CA PRO A 35 -23.07 6.55 2.42
C PRO A 35 -22.68 5.57 3.54
N ASP A 36 -22.58 6.07 4.78
CA ASP A 36 -22.08 5.32 5.94
C ASP A 36 -22.91 4.08 6.33
N LYS A 37 -24.13 3.94 5.79
CA LYS A 37 -25.01 2.79 6.07
C LYS A 37 -24.68 1.62 5.13
N PRO A 38 -24.37 0.42 5.64
CA PRO A 38 -23.93 -0.73 4.82
C PRO A 38 -24.97 -1.17 3.78
N GLY A 39 -26.25 -1.16 4.12
CA GLY A 39 -27.33 -1.47 3.17
C GLY A 39 -27.45 -0.44 2.04
N ALA A 40 -27.10 0.82 2.30
CA ALA A 40 -27.13 1.89 1.31
C ALA A 40 -25.88 1.90 0.43
N ALA A 41 -24.70 1.54 0.97
CA ALA A 41 -23.46 1.44 0.23
C ALA A 41 -23.51 0.38 -0.89
N ARG A 42 -24.10 -0.79 -0.62
CA ARG A 42 -24.31 -1.83 -1.64
C ARG A 42 -25.25 -1.36 -2.75
N LYS A 43 -26.40 -0.77 -2.37
CA LYS A 43 -27.39 -0.25 -3.31
C LYS A 43 -26.81 0.86 -4.19
N ALA A 44 -26.04 1.78 -3.60
CA ALA A 44 -25.38 2.86 -4.32
C ALA A 44 -24.37 2.34 -5.37
N LEU A 45 -23.63 1.26 -5.08
CA LEU A 45 -22.72 0.65 -6.04
C LEU A 45 -23.46 -0.05 -7.19
N GLU A 46 -24.53 -0.78 -6.88
CA GLU A 46 -25.40 -1.42 -7.89
C GLU A 46 -26.04 -0.37 -8.81
N GLU A 47 -26.38 0.80 -8.28
CA GLU A 47 -26.95 1.94 -9.02
C GLU A 47 -25.90 2.79 -9.76
N ARG A 48 -24.61 2.42 -9.73
CA ARG A 48 -23.48 3.23 -10.26
C ARG A 48 -23.39 4.64 -9.68
N ALA A 49 -24.05 4.89 -8.56
CA ALA A 49 -24.17 6.20 -7.93
C ALA A 49 -22.85 6.84 -7.43
N PRO A 50 -21.77 6.11 -7.03
CA PRO A 50 -20.55 6.79 -6.61
C PRO A 50 -19.76 7.42 -7.77
N TRP A 51 -20.02 7.03 -9.03
CA TRP A 51 -19.16 7.43 -10.16
C TRP A 51 -19.53 8.82 -10.69
N THR A 52 -19.12 9.85 -9.96
CA THR A 52 -19.35 11.25 -10.32
C THR A 52 -18.59 11.67 -11.59
N SER A 53 -18.95 12.82 -12.17
CA SER A 53 -18.20 13.41 -13.29
C SER A 53 -16.71 13.63 -12.96
N THR A 54 -16.41 13.99 -11.71
CA THR A 54 -15.03 14.13 -11.20
C THR A 54 -14.27 12.80 -11.26
N PHE A 55 -14.94 11.69 -10.95
CA PHE A 55 -14.34 10.36 -11.05
C PHE A 55 -14.10 9.95 -12.52
N HIS A 56 -15.03 10.28 -13.41
CA HIS A 56 -14.88 10.02 -14.84
C HIS A 56 -13.79 10.84 -15.53
N ALA A 57 -13.35 11.95 -14.92
CA ALA A 57 -12.24 12.76 -15.39
C ALA A 57 -10.84 12.19 -15.03
N LEU A 58 -10.78 11.15 -14.18
CA LEU A 58 -9.53 10.48 -13.83
C LEU A 58 -9.02 9.60 -15.00
N SER A 59 -7.76 9.17 -14.95
CA SER A 59 -7.23 8.21 -15.93
C SER A 59 -7.99 6.88 -15.90
N ALA A 60 -8.01 6.17 -17.02
CA ALA A 60 -8.69 4.87 -17.12
C ALA A 60 -8.18 3.88 -16.05
N ASP A 61 -6.87 3.81 -15.86
CA ASP A 61 -6.24 2.93 -14.86
C ASP A 61 -6.63 3.30 -13.43
N ALA A 62 -6.74 4.60 -13.11
CA ALA A 62 -7.17 5.05 -11.78
C ALA A 62 -8.63 4.64 -11.50
N GLN A 63 -9.49 4.82 -12.51
CA GLN A 63 -10.89 4.43 -12.41
C GLN A 63 -11.05 2.92 -12.26
N GLU A 64 -10.30 2.14 -13.02
CA GLU A 64 -10.29 0.68 -12.95
C GLU A 64 -9.81 0.20 -11.58
N PHE A 65 -8.70 0.73 -11.08
CA PHE A 65 -8.16 0.40 -9.77
C PHE A 65 -9.18 0.60 -8.64
N VAL A 66 -9.84 1.77 -8.61
CA VAL A 66 -10.84 2.08 -7.57
C VAL A 66 -12.08 1.18 -7.70
N ARG A 67 -12.53 0.88 -8.93
CA ARG A 67 -13.65 -0.05 -9.17
C ARG A 67 -13.33 -1.47 -8.70
N LEU A 68 -12.11 -1.95 -8.94
CA LEU A 68 -11.64 -3.27 -8.49
C LEU A 68 -11.66 -3.39 -6.96
N LEU A 69 -11.21 -2.34 -6.25
CA LEU A 69 -11.20 -2.33 -4.78
C LEU A 69 -12.60 -2.20 -4.16
N LEU A 70 -13.49 -1.43 -4.79
CA LEU A 70 -14.87 -1.23 -4.33
C LEU A 70 -15.86 -2.26 -4.89
N HIS A 71 -15.37 -3.43 -5.30
CA HIS A 71 -16.24 -4.51 -5.76
C HIS A 71 -17.15 -5.03 -4.62
N THR A 72 -18.44 -5.21 -4.93
CA THR A 72 -19.46 -5.60 -3.94
C THR A 72 -19.18 -6.98 -3.35
N SER A 73 -18.79 -7.94 -4.18
CA SER A 73 -18.34 -9.25 -3.74
C SER A 73 -16.85 -9.24 -3.37
N PRO A 74 -16.46 -9.66 -2.14
CA PRO A 74 -15.07 -9.71 -1.66
C PRO A 74 -14.17 -10.67 -2.44
N ASP A 75 -14.75 -11.70 -3.07
CA ASP A 75 -13.98 -12.72 -3.79
C ASP A 75 -13.28 -12.13 -5.02
N PHE A 76 -13.90 -11.12 -5.65
CA PHE A 76 -13.36 -10.42 -6.81
C PHE A 76 -12.43 -9.25 -6.44
N ARG A 77 -12.35 -8.86 -5.16
CA ARG A 77 -11.37 -7.84 -4.75
C ARG A 77 -9.97 -8.44 -4.84
N PRO A 78 -8.96 -7.73 -5.37
CA PRO A 78 -7.60 -8.24 -5.39
C PRO A 78 -7.03 -8.38 -3.96
N LYS A 79 -5.99 -9.19 -3.80
CA LYS A 79 -5.13 -9.13 -2.61
C LYS A 79 -4.26 -7.86 -2.66
N ALA A 80 -3.73 -7.44 -1.51
CA ALA A 80 -2.87 -6.24 -1.44
C ALA A 80 -1.67 -6.31 -2.40
N ALA A 81 -0.98 -7.45 -2.48
CA ALA A 81 0.13 -7.66 -3.40
C ALA A 81 -0.28 -7.52 -4.87
N GLU A 82 -1.44 -8.08 -5.25
CA GLU A 82 -1.99 -7.97 -6.60
C GLU A 82 -2.39 -6.52 -6.93
N ALA A 83 -2.97 -5.81 -5.96
CA ALA A 83 -3.36 -4.41 -6.11
C ALA A 83 -2.14 -3.48 -6.33
N LEU A 84 -1.02 -3.73 -5.62
CA LEU A 84 0.22 -2.96 -5.80
C LEU A 84 0.79 -3.07 -7.22
N GLN A 85 0.56 -4.20 -7.89
CA GLN A 85 1.01 -4.44 -9.26
C GLN A 85 0.10 -3.81 -10.33
N HIS A 86 -0.98 -3.14 -9.94
CA HIS A 86 -1.87 -2.49 -10.91
C HIS A 86 -1.15 -1.35 -11.65
N ALA A 87 -1.41 -1.21 -12.96
CA ALA A 87 -0.74 -0.23 -13.83
C ALA A 87 -0.79 1.20 -13.28
N TRP A 88 -1.92 1.56 -12.66
CA TRP A 88 -2.10 2.86 -12.01
C TRP A 88 -1.02 3.20 -10.95
N LEU A 89 -0.61 2.21 -10.14
CA LEU A 89 0.42 2.41 -9.11
C LEU A 89 1.82 2.23 -9.68
N ARG A 90 2.01 1.28 -10.60
CA ARG A 90 3.31 1.01 -11.23
C ARG A 90 3.85 2.18 -12.06
N CYS A 91 2.98 3.00 -12.64
CA CYS A 91 3.40 4.21 -13.38
C CYS A 91 4.18 5.23 -12.52
N SER A 92 4.16 5.10 -11.19
CA SER A 92 4.86 5.99 -10.25
C SER A 92 6.25 5.49 -9.82
N GLU A 93 6.64 4.25 -10.13
CA GLU A 93 7.78 3.61 -9.49
C GLU A 93 8.97 3.43 -10.42
N SER A 94 9.76 4.49 -10.59
CA SER A 94 11.21 4.34 -10.74
C SER A 94 11.85 4.80 -9.44
N TRP A 95 11.98 3.89 -8.47
CA TRP A 95 12.80 4.11 -7.28
C TRP A 95 14.29 4.04 -7.65
N ASP A 96 14.74 4.90 -8.57
CA ASP A 96 16.14 5.05 -8.97
C ASP A 96 16.88 5.80 -7.85
N VAL A 97 17.00 5.15 -6.70
CA VAL A 97 17.85 5.63 -5.60
C VAL A 97 19.19 4.92 -5.75
N PRO A 98 20.27 5.63 -6.12
CA PRO A 98 21.59 5.01 -6.20
C PRO A 98 22.00 4.50 -4.82
N ILE A 99 22.22 3.19 -4.71
CA ILE A 99 22.67 2.56 -3.47
C ILE A 99 24.15 2.92 -3.28
N ASP A 100 24.39 3.82 -2.34
CA ASP A 100 25.75 4.28 -2.03
C ASP A 100 26.57 3.19 -1.30
N HIS A 101 27.87 3.13 -1.59
CA HIS A 101 28.83 2.19 -0.98
C HIS A 101 28.87 2.32 0.55
N THR A 102 28.55 3.50 1.09
CA THR A 102 28.44 3.76 2.53
C THR A 102 27.33 2.96 3.21
N VAL A 103 26.22 2.71 2.51
CA VAL A 103 25.11 1.88 2.99
C VAL A 103 25.56 0.43 3.10
N LEU A 104 26.24 -0.09 2.07
CA LEU A 104 26.78 -1.45 2.07
C LEU A 104 27.83 -1.65 3.17
N ALA A 105 28.72 -0.67 3.37
CA ALA A 105 29.69 -0.69 4.46
C ALA A 105 29.01 -0.70 5.83
N SER A 106 27.93 0.07 6.00
CA SER A 106 27.15 0.13 7.23
C SER A 106 26.42 -1.20 7.52
N LEU A 107 25.86 -1.85 6.49
CA LEU A 107 25.25 -3.18 6.61
C LEU A 107 26.28 -4.25 6.98
N ARG A 108 27.46 -4.25 6.34
CA ARG A 108 28.56 -5.15 6.69
C ARG A 108 29.02 -4.95 8.13
N ARG A 109 29.18 -3.69 8.56
CA ARG A 109 29.53 -3.35 9.95
C ARG A 109 28.48 -3.86 10.93
N PHE A 110 27.19 -3.70 10.61
CA PHE A 110 26.10 -4.19 11.45
C PHE A 110 26.13 -5.72 11.56
N ALA A 111 26.33 -6.43 10.44
CA ALA A 111 26.43 -7.89 10.41
C ALA A 111 27.61 -8.43 11.24
N SER A 112 28.76 -7.74 11.22
CA SER A 112 29.95 -8.11 11.99
C SER A 112 29.94 -7.61 13.45
N SER A 113 28.97 -6.78 13.85
CA SER A 113 28.90 -6.20 15.20
C SER A 113 28.46 -7.22 16.24
N SER A 114 28.79 -7.00 17.52
CA SER A 114 28.34 -7.86 18.62
C SER A 114 26.82 -7.80 18.81
N ARG A 115 26.23 -8.80 19.48
CA ARG A 115 24.79 -8.84 19.76
C ARG A 115 24.30 -7.59 20.51
N MET A 116 25.10 -7.06 21.44
CA MET A 116 24.77 -5.85 22.21
C MET A 116 24.75 -4.61 21.32
N GLN A 117 25.76 -4.43 20.47
CA GLN A 117 25.82 -3.30 19.53
C GLN A 117 24.67 -3.34 18.52
N ARG A 118 24.33 -4.53 18.01
CA ARG A 118 23.17 -4.68 17.11
C ARG A 118 21.86 -4.32 17.79
N MET A 119 21.69 -4.69 19.06
CA MET A 119 20.51 -4.33 19.86
C MET A 119 20.42 -2.81 20.07
N GLN A 120 21.54 -2.13 20.35
CA GLN A 120 21.56 -0.68 20.51
C GLN A 120 21.12 0.03 19.24
N VAL A 121 21.71 -0.34 18.09
CA VAL A 121 21.33 0.24 16.79
C VAL A 121 19.87 -0.02 16.45
N ALA A 122 19.35 -1.22 16.74
CA ALA A 122 17.94 -1.55 16.52
C ALA A 122 17.00 -0.70 17.41
N LEU A 123 17.37 -0.47 18.67
CA LEU A 123 16.60 0.34 19.60
C LEU A 123 16.59 1.83 19.19
N GLU A 124 17.74 2.34 18.74
CA GLU A 124 17.86 3.70 18.20
C GLU A 124 16.98 3.87 16.95
N ALA A 125 17.04 2.91 16.02
CA ALA A 125 16.20 2.92 14.83
C ALA A 125 14.70 2.87 15.16
N TRP A 126 14.30 2.07 16.17
CA TRP A 126 12.91 2.00 16.63
C TRP A 126 12.39 3.33 17.21
N ARG A 127 13.28 4.13 17.82
CA ARG A 127 12.95 5.42 18.44
C ARG A 127 13.08 6.59 17.47
N ALA A 128 13.67 6.39 16.30
CA ALA A 128 13.92 7.45 15.34
C ALA A 128 12.60 7.94 14.70
N PRO A 129 12.43 9.25 14.50
CA PRO A 129 11.28 9.80 13.78
C PRO A 129 11.31 9.43 12.29
N SER A 130 10.15 9.49 11.63
CA SER A 130 10.00 9.16 10.20
C SER A 130 10.84 10.05 9.27
N SER A 131 11.16 11.28 9.69
CA SER A 131 12.05 12.17 8.96
C SER A 131 13.51 11.68 8.95
N SER A 132 13.99 11.13 10.06
CA SER A 132 15.37 10.61 10.19
C SER A 132 15.58 9.27 9.49
N THR A 133 14.51 8.55 9.19
CA THR A 133 14.54 7.23 8.54
C THR A 133 14.10 7.28 7.08
N ALA A 134 13.76 8.46 6.54
CA ALA A 134 13.25 8.62 5.19
C ALA A 134 14.23 8.09 4.12
N ASP A 135 15.51 8.47 4.21
CA ASP A 135 16.54 8.04 3.26
C ASP A 135 16.80 6.53 3.35
N ALA A 136 16.90 6.01 4.58
CA ALA A 136 17.06 4.58 4.83
C ALA A 136 15.85 3.77 4.32
N ARG A 137 14.64 4.32 4.45
CA ARG A 137 13.40 3.73 3.91
C ARG A 137 13.39 3.74 2.39
N ALA A 138 13.81 4.82 1.75
CA ALA A 138 13.90 4.90 0.30
C ALA A 138 14.88 3.86 -0.27
N VAL A 139 16.06 3.72 0.34
CA VAL A 139 17.04 2.69 -0.04
C VAL A 139 16.51 1.27 0.21
N TYR A 140 15.81 1.04 1.33
CA TYR A 140 15.16 -0.25 1.59
C TYR A 140 14.11 -0.59 0.53
N LEU A 141 13.26 0.37 0.15
CA LEU A 141 12.25 0.16 -0.88
C LEU A 141 12.88 -0.12 -2.25
N ALA A 142 13.95 0.60 -2.61
CA ALA A 142 14.71 0.35 -3.83
C ALA A 142 15.33 -1.05 -3.87
N LEU A 143 15.89 -1.53 -2.75
CA LEU A 143 16.44 -2.88 -2.62
C LEU A 143 15.37 -3.98 -2.67
N CYS A 144 14.18 -3.70 -2.16
CA CYS A 144 13.07 -4.65 -2.12
C CYS A 144 12.35 -4.80 -3.47
N GLY A 145 12.26 -3.71 -4.25
CA GLY A 145 11.51 -3.70 -5.51
C GLY A 145 10.02 -3.96 -5.29
N GLU A 146 9.46 -4.95 -6.00
CA GLU A 146 8.03 -5.30 -5.93
C GLU A 146 7.66 -6.14 -4.69
N GLU A 147 8.63 -6.68 -3.95
CA GLU A 147 8.40 -7.51 -2.76
C GLU A 147 8.41 -6.67 -1.47
N PRO A 148 7.59 -6.98 -0.46
CA PRO A 148 7.58 -6.21 0.80
C PRO A 148 8.77 -6.52 1.72
N VAL A 149 9.58 -7.52 1.36
CA VAL A 149 10.70 -8.03 2.18
C VAL A 149 11.95 -8.13 1.33
N LEU A 150 13.09 -7.70 1.89
CA LEU A 150 14.39 -7.88 1.28
C LEU A 150 14.77 -9.37 1.26
N THR A 151 14.73 -9.99 0.08
CA THR A 151 15.11 -11.39 -0.11
C THR A 151 16.60 -11.53 -0.44
N ARG A 152 17.18 -12.70 -0.14
CA ARG A 152 18.59 -12.99 -0.44
C ARG A 152 18.91 -12.84 -1.94
N GLU A 153 17.98 -13.24 -2.79
CA GLU A 153 18.13 -13.21 -4.25
C GLU A 153 18.27 -11.77 -4.78
N ARG A 154 17.50 -10.84 -4.22
CA ARG A 154 17.57 -9.41 -4.57
C ARG A 154 18.79 -8.72 -3.99
N PHE A 155 19.23 -9.12 -2.80
CA PHE A 155 20.38 -8.49 -2.14
C PHE A 155 21.75 -8.83 -2.77
N VAL A 156 21.83 -9.91 -3.56
CA VAL A 156 23.10 -10.43 -4.11
C VAL A 156 23.29 -10.07 -5.60
N GLN A 157 22.27 -9.55 -6.27
CA GLN A 157 22.37 -9.01 -7.64
C GLN A 157 23.07 -7.65 -7.66
#